data_AF-A0A3N5I0R3-F1
#
_entry.id   AF-A0A3N5I0R3-F1
#
_cell.length_a   1.000
_cell.length_b   1.000
_cell.length_c   1.000
_cell.angle_alpha   90.00
_cell.angle_beta   90.00
_cell.angle_gamma   90.00
#
_symmetry.space_group_name_H-M   'P 1'
#
loop_
_entity.id
_entity.type
_entity.pdbx_description
1 polymer ?
#
loop_
_entity_poly.entity_id
_entity_poly.type
_entity_poly.pdbx_seq_one_letter_code
_entity_poly.pdbx_strand_id
1 'polypeptide(L)'
;MNPIRVLWAAPLFRIGWNIPLAVLLSTTCAFAAVADRADRPNIIVILTDDHGYADVGFQGCQDIATPHLDALATTGAICSDGYVTCPVCSPSRAGLLTGRYQ
;
A
#
# COMPACT_ATOMS: atom_id res chain seq x y z
N MET A 1 67.26 22.07 40.67
CA MET A 1 66.38 20.96 40.23
C MET A 1 65.00 21.52 39.88
N ASN A 2 64.68 21.72 38.60
CA ASN A 2 63.64 20.99 37.84
C ASN A 2 63.57 21.60 36.41
N PRO A 3 63.27 20.80 35.37
CA PRO A 3 63.60 21.13 33.99
C PRO A 3 62.44 21.76 33.20
N ILE A 4 62.84 22.40 32.11
CA ILE A 4 62.03 22.81 30.95
C ILE A 4 61.11 21.66 30.51
N ARG A 5 59.81 21.94 30.39
CA ARG A 5 58.83 21.04 29.73
C ARG A 5 58.30 21.68 28.46
N VAL A 6 58.93 21.32 27.35
CA VAL A 6 58.35 21.45 26.00
C VAL A 6 57.30 20.34 25.86
N LEU A 7 56.02 20.71 25.85
CA LEU A 7 54.93 19.81 25.51
C LEU A 7 54.64 19.92 24.02
N TRP A 8 54.77 18.77 23.35
CA TRP A 8 54.61 18.56 21.92
C TRP A 8 53.16 18.82 21.49
N ALA A 9 53.00 19.53 20.37
CA ALA A 9 51.73 19.68 19.67
C ALA A 9 51.33 18.35 19.02
N ALA A 10 50.21 17.75 19.44
CA ALA A 10 49.60 16.64 18.73
C ALA A 10 48.84 17.17 17.48
N PRO A 11 48.89 16.47 16.34
CA PRO A 11 48.33 16.98 15.09
C PRO A 11 46.81 16.88 15.08
N LEU A 12 46.12 18.01 14.99
CA LEU A 12 44.66 18.12 14.80
C LEU A 12 44.17 17.65 13.41
N PHE A 13 45.00 16.94 12.65
CA PHE A 13 44.82 16.64 11.23
C PHE A 13 44.13 15.29 10.96
N ARG A 14 43.06 14.97 11.69
CA ARG A 14 42.24 13.77 11.41
C ARG A 14 40.73 14.00 11.32
N ILE A 15 40.27 15.24 11.53
CA ILE A 15 38.84 15.55 11.61
C ILE A 15 38.25 16.01 10.25
N GLY A 16 39.09 16.42 9.30
CA GLY A 16 38.64 17.09 8.07
C GLY A 16 38.10 16.22 6.92
N TRP A 17 38.32 14.91 6.91
CA TRP A 17 38.01 14.07 5.73
C TRP A 17 36.61 13.43 5.74
N ASN A 18 35.97 13.29 6.92
CA ASN A 18 34.70 12.57 7.06
C ASN A 18 33.45 13.47 7.06
N ILE A 19 33.63 14.79 7.09
CA ILE A 19 32.54 15.77 7.10
C ILE A 19 31.74 15.77 5.79
N PRO A 20 32.33 15.78 4.58
CA PRO A 20 31.54 15.81 3.35
C PRO A 20 30.75 14.51 3.15
N LEU A 21 31.31 13.36 3.55
CA LEU A 21 30.62 12.06 3.47
C LEU A 21 29.44 11.98 4.46
N ALA A 22 29.61 12.48 5.69
CA ALA A 22 28.55 12.53 6.68
C ALA A 22 27.42 13.48 6.27
N VAL A 23 27.75 14.63 5.65
CA VAL A 23 26.76 15.56 5.09
C VAL A 23 26.03 14.92 3.92
N LEU A 24 26.74 14.25 3.00
CA LEU A 24 26.12 13.53 1.87
C LEU A 24 25.16 12.43 2.37
N LEU A 25 25.59 11.63 3.35
CA LEU A 25 24.79 10.55 3.92
C LEU A 25 23.55 11.07 4.66
N SER A 26 23.69 12.20 5.36
CA SER A 26 22.57 12.87 6.05
C SER A 26 21.55 13.42 5.06
N THR A 27 21.99 14.02 3.94
CA THR A 27 21.08 14.54 2.92
C THR A 27 20.29 13.44 2.20
N THR A 28 20.89 12.26 1.96
CA THR A 28 20.18 11.13 1.33
C THR A 28 19.10 10.54 2.24
N CYS A 29 19.34 10.54 3.56
CA CYS A 29 18.38 10.01 4.55
C CYS A 29 17.12 10.89 4.67
N ALA A 30 17.25 12.21 4.45
CA ALA A 30 16.13 13.15 4.51
C ALA A 30 15.17 13.01 3.30
N PHE A 31 15.67 12.61 2.12
CA PHE A 31 14.83 12.40 0.93
C PHE A 31 13.94 11.16 1.03
N ALA A 32 14.36 10.11 1.74
CA ALA A 32 13.58 8.88 1.90
C ALA A 32 12.30 9.08 2.75
N ALA A 33 12.29 10.05 3.66
CA ALA A 33 11.17 10.27 4.58
C ALA A 33 9.94 10.95 3.95
N VAL A 34 10.06 11.47 2.72
CA VAL A 34 8.96 12.15 2.02
C VAL A 34 8.03 11.17 1.28
N ALA A 35 8.41 9.90 1.14
CA ALA A 35 7.66 8.92 0.36
C ALA A 35 6.44 8.29 1.08
N ASP A 36 6.19 8.59 2.35
CA ASP A 36 5.20 7.86 3.16
C ASP A 36 3.81 8.52 3.27
N ARG A 37 3.53 9.54 2.46
CA ARG A 37 2.15 10.03 2.23
C ARG A 37 1.57 9.46 0.94
N ALA A 38 1.67 8.15 0.76
CA ALA A 38 0.74 7.50 -0.14
C ALA A 38 -0.67 7.74 0.41
N ASP A 39 -1.46 8.55 -0.31
CA ASP A 39 -2.85 8.82 0.02
C ASP A 39 -3.58 7.49 0.24
N ARG A 40 -3.94 7.21 1.49
CA ARG A 40 -4.62 5.96 1.86
C ARG A 40 -5.96 5.93 1.12
N PRO A 41 -6.18 4.98 0.19
CA PRO A 41 -7.41 4.96 -0.57
C PRO A 41 -8.59 4.65 0.34
N ASN A 42 -9.72 5.29 0.09
CA ASN A 42 -10.99 4.89 0.69
C ASN A 42 -11.47 3.63 -0.03
N ILE A 43 -11.77 2.58 0.73
CA ILE A 43 -12.29 1.32 0.20
C ILE A 43 -13.79 1.26 0.48
N ILE A 44 -14.59 1.11 -0.58
CA ILE A 44 -16.04 0.91 -0.49
C ILE A 44 -16.34 -0.52 -0.98
N VAL A 45 -16.98 -1.32 -0.14
CA VAL A 45 -17.44 -2.66 -0.50
C VAL A 45 -18.93 -2.59 -0.77
N ILE A 46 -19.33 -2.80 -2.02
CA ILE A 46 -20.73 -2.93 -2.42
C ILE A 46 -21.05 -4.42 -2.52
N LEU A 47 -21.97 -4.91 -1.68
CA LEU A 47 -22.39 -6.30 -1.66
C LEU A 47 -23.90 -6.38 -1.93
N THR A 48 -24.28 -7.18 -2.92
CA THR A 48 -25.67 -7.46 -3.31
C THR A 48 -26.08 -8.86 -2.83
N ASP A 49 -27.30 -9.01 -2.32
CA ASP A 49 -27.85 -10.32 -1.92
C ASP A 49 -28.56 -10.98 -3.12
N ASP A 50 -28.49 -12.32 -3.19
CA ASP A 50 -29.09 -13.15 -4.26
C ASP A 50 -28.82 -12.68 -5.71
N HIS A 51 -27.64 -12.10 -5.96
CA HIS A 51 -27.26 -11.61 -7.28
C HIS A 51 -26.71 -12.76 -8.15
N GLY A 52 -27.41 -13.08 -9.24
CA GLY A 52 -27.00 -14.07 -10.22
C GLY A 52 -25.85 -13.59 -11.11
N TYR A 53 -25.05 -14.52 -11.59
CA TYR A 53 -23.89 -14.23 -12.45
C TYR A 53 -24.28 -13.49 -13.75
N ALA A 54 -25.41 -13.85 -14.35
CA ALA A 54 -25.86 -13.33 -15.64
C ALA A 54 -26.86 -12.16 -15.52
N ASP A 55 -26.97 -11.53 -14.35
CA ASP A 55 -27.95 -10.46 -14.09
C ASP A 55 -27.44 -9.05 -14.46
N VAL A 56 -26.17 -8.95 -14.89
CA VAL A 56 -25.49 -7.68 -15.21
C VAL A 56 -25.17 -7.56 -16.69
N GLY A 57 -25.24 -6.33 -17.21
CA GLY A 57 -25.00 -6.00 -18.62
C GLY A 57 -23.59 -6.37 -19.08
N PHE A 58 -22.57 -6.13 -18.25
CA PHE A 58 -21.18 -6.53 -18.56
C PHE A 58 -20.97 -8.06 -18.65
N GLN A 59 -21.93 -8.87 -18.18
CA GLN A 59 -21.94 -10.32 -18.34
C GLN A 59 -22.90 -10.80 -19.45
N GLY A 60 -23.49 -9.86 -20.20
CA GLY A 60 -24.36 -10.13 -21.35
C GLY A 60 -25.86 -10.08 -21.07
N CYS A 61 -26.28 -9.66 -19.86
CA CYS A 61 -27.70 -9.49 -19.55
C CYS A 61 -28.34 -8.42 -20.45
N GLN A 62 -29.50 -8.73 -21.03
CA GLN A 62 -30.29 -7.76 -21.83
C GLN A 62 -31.61 -7.38 -21.14
N ASP A 63 -32.04 -8.15 -20.14
CA ASP A 63 -33.33 -7.97 -19.46
C ASP A 63 -33.25 -6.91 -18.36
N ILE A 64 -32.09 -6.79 -17.69
CA ILE A 64 -31.87 -5.88 -16.56
C ILE A 64 -30.82 -4.84 -16.95
N ALA A 65 -31.21 -3.56 -16.92
CA ALA A 65 -30.28 -2.47 -17.22
C ALA A 65 -29.43 -2.12 -16.00
N THR A 66 -28.10 -2.28 -16.10
CA THR A 66 -27.14 -2.01 -15.02
C THR A 66 -26.07 -0.96 -15.41
N PRO A 67 -26.45 0.21 -15.97
CA PRO A 67 -25.49 1.12 -16.63
C PRO A 67 -24.38 1.62 -15.71
N HIS A 68 -24.65 1.75 -14.40
CA HIS A 68 -23.63 2.16 -13.43
C HIS A 68 -22.63 1.05 -13.09
N LEU A 69 -23.09 -0.21 -13.02
CA LEU A 69 -22.19 -1.35 -12.81
C LEU A 69 -21.37 -1.63 -14.08
N ASP A 70 -21.98 -1.48 -15.25
CA ASP A 70 -21.29 -1.64 -16.54
C ASP A 70 -20.18 -0.58 -16.73
N ALA A 71 -20.45 0.66 -16.33
CA ALA A 71 -19.44 1.72 -16.32
C ALA A 71 -18.28 1.41 -15.36
N LEU A 72 -18.57 0.91 -14.16
CA LEU A 72 -17.55 0.47 -13.21
C LEU A 72 -16.70 -0.67 -13.79
N ALA A 73 -17.33 -1.67 -14.41
CA ALA A 73 -16.67 -2.80 -15.05
C ALA A 73 -15.74 -2.37 -16.19
N THR A 74 -16.11 -1.34 -16.96
CA THR A 74 -15.29 -0.81 -18.07
C THR A 74 -14.00 -0.14 -17.58
N THR A 75 -14.05 0.52 -16.42
CA THR A 75 -12.89 1.23 -15.85
C THR A 75 -12.08 0.40 -14.84
N GLY A 76 -12.60 -0.76 -14.47
CA GLY A 76 -12.07 -1.61 -13.42
C GLY A 76 -11.56 -2.95 -13.93
N ALA A 77 -11.58 -3.94 -13.03
CA ALA A 77 -11.29 -5.33 -13.33
C ALA A 77 -12.53 -6.19 -13.06
N ILE A 78 -12.77 -7.17 -13.91
CA ILE A 78 -13.89 -8.12 -13.78
C ILE A 78 -13.32 -9.48 -13.39
N CYS A 79 -13.88 -10.07 -12.33
CA CYS A 79 -13.60 -11.46 -11.95
C CYS A 79 -14.67 -12.36 -12.57
N SER A 80 -14.46 -12.83 -13.80
CA SER A 80 -15.39 -13.73 -14.51
C SER A 80 -15.64 -15.04 -13.75
N ASP A 81 -14.64 -15.52 -13.03
CA ASP A 81 -14.69 -16.79 -12.29
C ASP A 81 -14.59 -16.54 -10.78
N GLY A 82 -15.38 -15.59 -10.29
CA GLY A 82 -15.50 -15.25 -8.87
C GLY A 82 -16.52 -16.14 -8.15
N TYR A 83 -16.06 -16.99 -7.23
CA TYR A 83 -16.92 -17.91 -6.48
C TYR A 83 -17.10 -17.51 -5.01
N VAL A 84 -18.31 -17.73 -4.50
CA VAL A 84 -18.57 -17.74 -3.07
C VAL A 84 -18.26 -19.11 -2.48
N THR A 85 -17.79 -19.16 -1.24
CA THR A 85 -17.48 -20.42 -0.56
C THR A 85 -18.73 -21.18 -0.11
N CYS A 86 -19.90 -20.53 -0.03
CA CYS A 86 -21.20 -21.15 0.26
C CYS A 86 -22.35 -20.37 -0.41
N PRO A 87 -23.30 -21.04 -1.08
CA PRO A 87 -24.45 -20.40 -1.73
C PRO A 87 -25.59 -20.10 -0.74
N VAL A 88 -25.27 -19.59 0.44
CA VAL A 88 -26.25 -19.14 1.45
C VAL A 88 -25.78 -17.80 2.03
N CYS A 89 -26.69 -16.84 2.17
CA CYS A 89 -26.36 -15.43 2.43
C CYS A 89 -25.54 -15.24 3.71
N SER A 90 -25.97 -15.84 4.83
CA SER A 90 -25.30 -15.71 6.13
C SER A 90 -23.87 -16.27 6.15
N PRO A 91 -23.62 -17.54 5.76
CA PRO A 91 -22.25 -18.05 5.69
C PRO A 91 -21.42 -17.27 4.66
N SER A 92 -21.95 -16.96 3.47
CA SER A 92 -21.24 -16.15 2.45
C SER A 92 -20.70 -14.84 3.03
N ARG A 93 -21.56 -14.07 3.71
CA ARG A 93 -21.17 -12.83 4.40
C ARG A 93 -20.14 -13.05 5.51
N ALA A 94 -20.32 -14.10 6.32
CA ALA A 94 -19.36 -14.43 7.38
C ALA A 94 -17.97 -14.73 6.80
N GLY A 95 -17.90 -15.43 5.66
CA GLY A 95 -16.64 -15.73 4.98
C GLY A 95 -15.95 -14.46 4.44
N LEU A 96 -16.72 -13.55 3.83
CA LEU A 96 -16.22 -12.26 3.37
C LEU A 96 -15.64 -11.41 4.53
N LEU A 97 -16.37 -11.32 5.65
CA LEU A 97 -15.96 -10.49 6.80
C LEU A 97 -14.77 -11.05 7.57
N THR A 98 -14.64 -12.38 7.63
CA THR A 98 -13.60 -13.05 8.44
C THR A 98 -12.39 -13.52 7.62
N GLY A 99 -12.51 -13.59 6.30
CA GLY A 99 -11.50 -14.18 5.42
C GLY A 99 -11.34 -15.69 5.65
N ARG A 100 -12.39 -16.37 6.11
CA ARG A 100 -12.40 -17.82 6.38
C ARG A 100 -13.43 -18.53 5.50
N TYR A 101 -13.18 -19.80 5.24
CA TYR A 101 -14.19 -20.67 4.63
C TYR A 101 -15.31 -20.95 5.66
N GLN A 102 -16.48 -21.37 5.17
CA GLN A 102 -17.62 -21.72 6.01
C GLN A 102 -17.69 -23.21 6.31
#